data_AF-A0A4V2PTP3-F1
#
_entry.id   AF-A0A4V2PTP3-F1
#
_cell.length_a   1.000
_cell.length_b   1.000
_cell.length_c   1.000
_cell.angle_alpha   90.00
_cell.angle_beta   90.00
_cell.angle_gamma   90.00
#
_symmetry.space_group_name_H-M   'P 1'
#
loop_
_entity.id
_entity.type
_entity.pdbx_description
1 polymer ?
#
loop_
_entity_poly.entity_id
_entity_poly.type
_entity_poly.pdbx_seq_one_letter_code
_entity_poly.pdbx_strand_id
1 'polypeptide(L)'
;MNEIKTSLSAYDFNEMLNYAVRYCLERHSYAVWDGQQYIKKYWQLLDNKTKTIIAQDIQRHLEMYEESQQDYYFKLDYESWANTLNWIQQQPTTPTNNKKSLEIPIISQEKYNAKHN
;
A
#
# COMPACT_ATOMS: atom_id res chain seq x y z
N MET A 1 29.79 7.51 -3.21
CA MET A 1 28.89 6.62 -2.43
C MET A 1 28.58 5.45 -3.35
N ASN A 2 28.88 4.20 -2.95
CA ASN A 2 28.68 3.04 -3.82
C ASN A 2 27.19 2.69 -3.87
N GLU A 3 26.59 2.77 -5.05
CA GLU A 3 25.24 2.25 -5.29
C GLU A 3 25.29 0.72 -5.31
N ILE A 4 24.62 0.09 -4.36
CA ILE A 4 24.46 -1.37 -4.38
C ILE A 4 23.26 -1.67 -5.29
N LYS A 5 23.53 -2.29 -6.44
CA LYS A 5 22.49 -2.74 -7.37
C LYS A 5 21.94 -4.08 -6.90
N THR A 6 20.88 -4.06 -6.08
CA THR A 6 20.15 -5.27 -5.68
C THR A 6 18.91 -5.45 -6.54
N SER A 7 18.72 -6.64 -7.13
CA SER A 7 17.49 -7.01 -7.81
C SER A 7 16.53 -7.70 -6.84
N LEU A 8 15.30 -7.20 -6.73
CA LEU A 8 14.21 -7.87 -6.00
C LEU A 8 13.30 -8.55 -7.03
N SER A 9 12.90 -9.80 -6.78
CA SER A 9 11.94 -10.45 -7.66
C SER A 9 10.57 -9.77 -7.52
N ALA A 10 9.77 -9.78 -8.60
CA ALA A 10 8.42 -9.26 -8.53
C ALA A 10 7.58 -10.02 -7.47
N TYR A 11 7.82 -11.32 -7.31
CA TYR A 11 7.16 -12.14 -6.30
C TYR A 11 7.48 -11.63 -4.88
N ASP A 12 8.77 -11.48 -4.55
CA ASP A 12 9.19 -11.02 -3.22
C ASP A 12 8.69 -9.60 -2.94
N PHE A 13 8.69 -8.72 -3.95
CA PHE A 13 8.14 -7.37 -3.82
C PHE A 13 6.65 -7.38 -3.47
N ASN A 14 5.85 -8.18 -4.17
CA ASN A 14 4.41 -8.29 -3.91
C ASN A 14 4.14 -8.88 -2.51
N GLU A 15 4.87 -9.92 -2.12
CA GLU A 15 4.75 -10.52 -0.78
C GLU A 15 5.13 -9.52 0.32
N MET A 16 6.26 -8.83 0.16
CA MET A 16 6.70 -7.80 1.12
C MET A 16 5.65 -6.69 1.27
N LEU A 17 5.05 -6.24 0.17
CA LEU A 17 4.00 -5.22 0.25
C LEU A 17 2.75 -5.74 0.96
N ASN A 18 2.32 -6.99 0.68
CA ASN A 18 1.19 -7.59 1.40
C ASN A 18 1.44 -7.62 2.91
N TYR A 19 2.62 -8.07 3.34
CA TYR A 19 3.00 -8.07 4.76
C TYR A 19 3.02 -6.67 5.36
N ALA A 20 3.59 -5.69 4.65
CA ALA A 20 3.63 -4.31 5.11
C ALA A 20 2.22 -3.73 5.29
N VAL A 21 1.31 -3.95 4.32
CA VAL A 21 -0.07 -3.48 4.41
C VAL A 21 -0.80 -4.13 5.58
N ARG A 22 -0.69 -5.46 5.75
CA ARG A 22 -1.30 -6.17 6.89
C ARG A 22 -0.81 -5.65 8.23
N TYR A 23 0.49 -5.44 8.35
CA TYR A 23 1.05 -4.83 9.54
C TYR A 23 0.41 -3.47 9.80
N CYS A 24 0.35 -2.59 8.78
CA CYS A 24 -0.21 -1.24 8.91
C CYS A 24 -1.71 -1.22 9.27
N LEU A 25 -2.50 -2.20 8.80
CA LEU A 25 -3.92 -2.29 9.13
C LEU A 25 -4.15 -2.42 10.63
N GLU A 26 -3.31 -3.17 11.35
CA GLU A 26 -3.45 -3.40 12.79
C GLU A 26 -2.80 -2.30 13.65
N ARG A 27 -2.30 -1.22 13.04
CA ARG A 27 -1.68 -0.11 13.77
C ARG A 27 -2.65 1.06 13.88
N HIS A 28 -2.58 1.75 15.01
CA HIS A 28 -3.23 3.05 15.24
C HIS A 28 -2.17 4.13 15.43
N SER A 29 -1.39 4.37 14.37
CA SER A 29 -0.27 5.31 14.37
C SER A 29 0.04 5.79 12.96
N TYR A 30 1.15 6.52 12.78
CA TYR A 30 1.68 6.94 11.48
C TYR A 30 1.78 5.81 10.44
N ALA A 31 1.87 4.54 10.89
CA ALA A 31 1.91 3.37 10.02
C ALA A 31 0.64 3.23 9.15
N VAL A 32 -0.51 3.72 9.62
CA VAL A 32 -1.75 3.77 8.83
C VAL A 32 -1.54 4.59 7.57
N TRP A 33 -0.94 5.77 7.70
CA TRP A 33 -0.62 6.63 6.56
C TRP A 33 0.42 5.97 5.63
N ASP A 34 1.48 5.38 6.18
CA ASP A 34 2.51 4.70 5.40
C ASP A 34 1.92 3.59 4.53
N GLY A 35 1.06 2.73 5.10
CA GLY A 35 0.40 1.65 4.37
C GLY A 35 -0.42 2.16 3.18
N GLN A 36 -1.18 3.23 3.36
CA GLN A 36 -1.94 3.85 2.28
C GLN A 36 -1.03 4.42 1.19
N GLN A 37 0.07 5.07 1.57
CA GLN A 37 1.04 5.61 0.61
C GLN A 37 1.74 4.50 -0.16
N TYR A 38 2.10 3.39 0.48
CA TYR A 38 2.70 2.26 -0.20
C TYR A 38 1.77 1.66 -1.25
N ILE A 39 0.49 1.46 -0.90
CA ILE A 39 -0.52 0.99 -1.85
C ILE A 39 -0.60 1.94 -3.05
N LYS A 40 -0.84 3.24 -2.82
CA LYS A 40 -1.03 4.23 -3.90
C LYS A 40 0.22 4.36 -4.78
N LYS A 41 1.40 4.39 -4.17
CA LYS A 41 2.69 4.55 -4.86
C LYS A 41 3.00 3.36 -5.76
N TYR A 42 2.75 2.15 -5.27
CA TYR A 42 3.18 0.93 -5.95
C TYR A 42 2.07 0.20 -6.70
N TRP A 43 0.81 0.67 -6.63
CA TRP A 43 -0.35 0.00 -7.22
C TRP A 43 -0.15 -0.48 -8.66
N GLN A 44 0.41 0.37 -9.52
CA GLN A 44 0.60 0.04 -10.94
C GLN A 44 1.66 -1.05 -11.17
N LEU A 45 2.50 -1.32 -10.18
CA LEU A 45 3.55 -2.35 -10.23
C LEU A 45 3.06 -3.71 -9.71
N LEU A 46 1.91 -3.75 -9.02
CA LEU A 46 1.39 -4.96 -8.41
C LEU A 46 0.68 -5.86 -9.42
N ASP A 47 0.83 -7.17 -9.20
CA ASP A 47 0.02 -8.13 -9.91
C ASP A 47 -1.43 -8.13 -9.42
N ASN A 48 -2.33 -8.67 -10.25
CA ASN A 48 -3.76 -8.66 -9.96
C ASN A 48 -4.12 -9.47 -8.71
N LYS A 49 -3.33 -10.52 -8.39
CA LYS A 49 -3.55 -11.35 -7.20
C LYS A 49 -3.30 -10.53 -5.93
N THR A 50 -2.19 -9.80 -5.90
CA THR A 50 -1.77 -8.95 -4.80
C THR A 50 -2.73 -7.78 -4.62
N LYS A 51 -3.16 -7.14 -5.71
CA LYS A 51 -4.22 -6.12 -5.67
C LYS A 51 -5.51 -6.64 -5.02
N THR A 52 -5.92 -7.85 -5.40
CA THR A 52 -7.12 -8.52 -4.85
C THR A 52 -6.95 -8.80 -3.36
N ILE A 53 -5.80 -9.34 -2.94
CA ILE A 53 -5.50 -9.63 -1.54
C ILE A 53 -5.55 -8.36 -0.70
N ILE A 54 -4.88 -7.29 -1.14
CA ILE A 54 -4.88 -6.00 -0.43
C ILE A 54 -6.31 -5.47 -0.26
N ALA A 55 -7.12 -5.50 -1.32
CA ALA A 55 -8.51 -5.05 -1.26
C ALA A 55 -9.34 -5.87 -0.26
N GLN A 56 -9.19 -7.20 -0.27
CA GLN A 56 -9.87 -8.11 0.65
C GLN A 56 -9.40 -7.94 2.10
N ASP A 57 -8.11 -7.71 2.33
CA ASP A 57 -7.57 -7.49 3.67
C ASP A 57 -8.09 -6.17 4.27
N ILE A 58 -8.14 -5.10 3.47
CA ILE A 58 -8.72 -3.82 3.91
C ILE A 58 -10.23 -3.97 4.17
N GLN A 59 -10.98 -4.61 3.27
CA GLN A 59 -12.42 -4.84 3.46
C GLN A 59 -12.69 -5.61 4.76
N ARG A 60 -11.98 -6.71 5.00
CA ARG A 60 -12.13 -7.50 6.23
C ARG A 60 -11.77 -6.70 7.48
N HIS A 61 -10.71 -5.89 7.41
CA HIS A 61 -10.36 -5.01 8.51
C HIS A 61 -11.51 -4.05 8.84
N LEU A 62 -12.10 -3.39 7.85
CA LEU A 62 -13.23 -2.49 8.07
C LEU A 62 -14.44 -3.24 8.66
N GLU A 63 -14.78 -4.42 8.17
CA GLU A 63 -15.86 -5.24 8.72
C GLU A 63 -15.65 -5.61 10.19
N MET A 64 -14.42 -5.97 10.59
CA MET A 64 -14.13 -6.33 11.99
C MET A 64 -14.21 -5.14 12.95
N TYR A 65 -13.92 -3.93 12.49
CA TYR A 65 -13.82 -2.74 13.34
C TYR A 65 -14.97 -1.75 13.15
N GLU A 66 -16.02 -2.13 12.42
CA GLU A 66 -17.19 -1.26 12.17
C GLU A 66 -17.81 -0.72 13.46
N GLU A 67 -17.92 -1.55 14.49
CA GLU A 67 -18.49 -1.17 15.79
C GLU A 67 -17.51 -0.38 16.68
N SER A 68 -16.21 -0.40 16.37
CA SER A 68 -15.14 0.26 17.14
C SER A 68 -15.01 1.76 16.83
N GLN A 69 -15.85 2.31 15.96
CA GLN A 69 -15.82 3.73 15.54
C GLN A 69 -16.23 4.74 16.64
N GLN A 70 -16.57 4.27 17.84
CA GLN A 70 -16.94 5.15 18.96
C GLN A 70 -15.75 5.92 19.53
N ASP A 71 -14.53 5.42 19.34
CA ASP A 71 -13.30 6.17 19.65
C ASP A 71 -12.89 7.05 18.45
N TYR A 72 -12.66 8.33 18.72
CA TYR A 72 -12.35 9.34 17.70
C TYR A 72 -11.10 8.99 16.87
N TYR A 73 -10.03 8.48 17.50
CA TYR A 73 -8.79 8.17 16.79
C TYR A 73 -8.95 6.92 15.93
N PHE A 74 -9.64 5.90 16.45
CA PHE A 74 -9.98 4.70 15.67
C PHE A 74 -10.86 5.03 14.47
N LYS A 75 -11.79 5.98 14.63
CA LYS A 75 -12.65 6.44 13.54
C LYS A 75 -11.86 7.07 12.39
N LEU A 76 -10.84 7.90 12.69
CA LEU A 76 -10.01 8.51 11.64
C LEU A 76 -9.22 7.48 10.85
N ASP A 77 -8.66 6.47 11.52
CA ASP A 77 -7.94 5.38 10.87
C ASP A 77 -8.89 4.55 10.00
N TYR A 78 -10.07 4.23 10.53
CA TYR A 78 -11.13 3.52 9.83
C TYR A 78 -11.55 4.26 8.54
N GLU A 79 -11.87 5.54 8.64
CA GLU A 79 -12.26 6.38 7.50
C GLU A 79 -11.14 6.44 6.45
N SER A 80 -9.88 6.51 6.90
CA SER A 80 -8.73 6.54 5.99
C SER A 80 -8.54 5.23 5.22
N TRP A 81 -8.75 4.08 5.88
CA TRP A 81 -8.76 2.78 5.22
C TRP A 81 -9.95 2.61 4.27
N ALA A 82 -11.15 3.05 4.66
CA ALA A 82 -12.33 3.05 3.80
C ALA A 82 -12.13 3.90 2.54
N ASN A 83 -11.54 5.09 2.68
CA ASN A 83 -11.18 5.94 1.56
C ASN A 83 -10.15 5.28 0.63
N THR A 84 -9.23 4.51 1.20
CA THR A 84 -8.24 3.76 0.41
C THR A 84 -8.88 2.62 -0.36
N LEU A 85 -9.83 1.90 0.24
CA LEU A 85 -10.59 0.86 -0.45
C LEU A 85 -11.44 1.44 -1.59
N ASN A 86 -12.12 2.57 -1.36
CA ASN A 86 -12.86 3.28 -2.39
C ASN A 86 -11.94 3.69 -3.55
N TRP A 87 -10.74 4.19 -3.24
CA TRP A 87 -9.74 4.51 -4.26
C TRP A 87 -9.32 3.28 -5.07
N ILE A 88 -9.10 2.13 -4.41
CA ILE A 88 -8.76 0.85 -5.08
C ILE A 88 -9.88 0.44 -6.05
N GLN A 89 -11.13 0.52 -5.63
CA GLN A 89 -12.30 0.12 -6.44
C GLN A 89 -12.50 1.02 -7.68
N GLN A 90 -12.00 2.26 -7.65
CA GLN A 90 -12.02 3.18 -8.77
C GLN A 90 -10.86 2.98 -9.75
N GLN A 91 -9.90 2.10 -9.45
CA GLN A 91 -8.76 1.87 -10.34
C GLN A 91 -9.19 1.07 -11.58
N PRO A 92 -8.66 1.40 -12.77
CA PRO A 92 -8.97 0.66 -13.98
C PRO A 92 -8.53 -0.80 -13.84
N THR A 93 -9.37 -1.72 -14.29
CA THR A 93 -9.03 -3.14 -14.37
C THR A 93 -7.99 -3.33 -15.47
N THR A 94 -6.70 -3.35 -15.11
CA THR A 94 -5.62 -3.57 -16.08
C THR A 94 -5.69 -4.98 -16.68
N PRO A 95 -5.72 -5.12 -18.02
CA PRO A 95 -5.53 -6.40 -18.69
C PRO A 95 -4.12 -6.95 -18.40
N THR A 96 -4.06 -8.22 -18.01
CA THR A 96 -2.84 -8.94 -17.63
C THR A 96 -1.80 -8.94 -18.75
N ASN A 97 -0.61 -8.39 -18.51
CA ASN A 97 0.55 -8.64 -19.38
C ASN A 97 1.74 -9.06 -18.49
N ASN A 98 1.91 -10.38 -18.36
CA ASN A 98 3.02 -10.98 -17.64
C ASN A 98 4.34 -10.75 -18.38
N LYS A 99 5.38 -10.41 -17.63
CA LYS A 99 6.78 -10.13 -18.03
C LYS A 99 7.11 -8.68 -18.38
N LYS A 100 7.24 -7.84 -17.34
CA LYS A 100 8.31 -6.84 -17.28
C LYS A 100 8.90 -6.86 -15.88
N SER A 101 10.20 -7.11 -15.79
CA SER A 101 10.98 -6.89 -14.57
C SER A 101 10.75 -5.45 -14.13
N LEU A 102 10.32 -5.25 -12.88
CA LEU A 102 10.00 -3.93 -12.34
C LEU A 102 11.31 -3.23 -11.98
N GLU A 103 11.73 -2.27 -12.79
CA GLU A 103 12.76 -1.31 -12.39
C GLU A 103 12.13 -0.33 -11.40
N ILE A 104 12.53 -0.41 -10.13
CA ILE A 104 12.08 0.50 -9.09
C ILE A 104 12.70 1.89 -9.37
N PRO A 105 11.92 2.97 -9.51
CA PRO A 105 12.49 4.30 -9.73
C PRO A 105 13.31 4.73 -8.51
N ILE A 106 14.60 5.02 -8.74
CA ILE A 106 15.49 5.61 -7.74
C ILE A 106 15.01 7.04 -7.49
N ILE A 107 14.44 7.29 -6.31
CA ILE A 107 14.16 8.66 -5.85
C ILE A 107 15.46 9.18 -5.25
N SER A 108 16.09 10.18 -5.87
CA SER A 108 17.24 10.87 -5.26
C SER A 108 16.81 11.53 -3.95
N GLN A 109 17.66 11.42 -2.92
CA GLN A 109 17.47 12.02 -1.58
C GLN A 109 17.04 13.50 -1.64
N GLU A 110 17.50 14.24 -2.64
CA GLU A 110 17.15 15.65 -2.88
C GLU A 110 15.64 15.87 -3.12
N LYS A 111 14.96 14.94 -3.80
CA LYS A 111 13.50 15.05 -4.07
C LYS A 111 12.65 14.69 -2.85
N TYR A 112 13.17 13.88 -1.92
CA TYR A 112 12.49 13.58 -0.66
C TYR A 112 12.54 14.79 0.28
N ASN A 113 13.72 15.40 0.42
CA ASN A 113 13.94 16.54 1.32
C ASN A 113 13.28 17.85 0.82
N ALA A 114 13.05 18.00 -0.48
CA ALA A 114 12.34 19.15 -1.05
C ALA A 114 10.81 19.11 -0.84
N LYS A 115 10.24 17.96 -0.44
CA LYS A 115 8.79 17.81 -0.25
C LYS A 115 8.37 17.96 1.21
N HIS A 116 9.32 18.04 2.14
CA HIS A 116 9.11 18.05 3.59
C HIS A 116 9.78 19.26 4.29
N ASN A 117 10.13 20.29 3.51
CA ASN A 117 10.51 21.63 3.98
C ASN A 117 9.50 22.65 3.46
#